data_AF-A0A8S3Z8N8-F1
#
_entry.id   AF-A0A8S3Z8N8-F1
#
_cell.length_a   1.000
_cell.length_b   1.000
_cell.length_c   1.000
_cell.angle_alpha   90.00
_cell.angle_beta   90.00
_cell.angle_gamma   90.00
#
_symmetry.space_group_name_H-M   'P 1'
#
loop_
_entity.id
_entity.type
_entity.pdbx_description
1 polymer ?
#
loop_
_entity_poly.entity_id
_entity_poly.type
_entity_poly.pdbx_seq_one_letter_code
_entity_poly.pdbx_strand_id
1 'polypeptide(L)'
;MADLLGSILGSMEKPPSVGTDERKKAKLQKAILEKQQEAEKKKLDTFRQQIQKQIHDFIKDGTKQKLKLETMEKVLRAIVHEVAEVAGLTSFSFGQEEEDRYVMLWKKEFAPSDEEVLAYRKGEEWDPEKAKELSKQKELEEKLERERLQNPSQQTAASNYRDKYKHLIGDTSAKEAAREMVSNSSYGFVPSTNKRDQRTIEQVLADTRAKKKQKLDGATDVSSSTSQLPPSPTLGTEGKVSSDDASV
;
A
#
# COMPACT_ATOMS: atom_id res chain seq x y z
N MET A 1 -32.92 -44.01 81.34
CA MET A 1 -32.75 -42.67 80.74
C MET A 1 -32.31 -42.90 79.32
N ALA A 2 -33.15 -42.58 78.33
CA ALA A 2 -32.77 -42.65 76.93
C ALA A 2 -31.80 -41.50 76.63
N ASP A 3 -30.68 -41.82 75.99
CA ASP A 3 -29.65 -40.86 75.62
C ASP A 3 -30.22 -39.90 74.56
N LEU A 4 -30.57 -38.68 75.00
CA LEU A 4 -31.22 -37.65 74.19
C LEU A 4 -30.38 -37.28 72.95
N LEU A 5 -29.05 -37.33 73.10
CA LEU A 5 -28.11 -37.10 72.00
C LEU A 5 -28.16 -38.23 70.98
N GLY A 6 -28.31 -39.49 71.41
CA GLY A 6 -28.48 -40.64 70.52
C GLY A 6 -29.78 -40.58 69.70
N SER A 7 -30.86 -40.04 70.27
CA SER A 7 -32.12 -39.84 69.57
C SER A 7 -32.05 -38.72 68.52
N ILE A 8 -31.29 -37.65 68.79
CA ILE A 8 -31.11 -36.52 67.86
C ILE A 8 -30.12 -36.89 66.74
N LEU A 9 -29.04 -37.60 67.05
CA LEU A 9 -28.06 -38.03 66.05
C LEU A 9 -28.64 -39.10 65.11
N GLY A 10 -29.56 -39.93 65.62
CA GLY A 10 -30.28 -40.94 64.83
C GLY A 10 -31.38 -40.38 63.93
N SER A 11 -31.92 -39.18 64.23
CA SER A 11 -32.95 -38.51 63.44
C SER A 11 -32.41 -37.59 62.34
N MET A 12 -31.10 -37.36 62.28
CA MET A 12 -30.50 -36.62 61.16
C MET A 12 -30.55 -37.46 59.89
N GLU A 13 -30.94 -36.84 58.79
CA GLU A 13 -30.94 -37.45 57.46
C GLU A 13 -29.49 -37.88 57.14
N LYS A 14 -29.28 -39.19 57.00
CA LYS A 14 -27.94 -39.73 56.75
C LYS A 14 -27.44 -39.18 55.41
N PRO A 15 -26.17 -38.73 55.32
CA PRO A 15 -25.61 -38.29 54.06
C PRO A 15 -25.80 -39.40 53.02
N PRO A 16 -26.10 -39.07 51.75
CA PRO A 16 -26.39 -40.06 50.73
C PRO A 16 -25.23 -41.06 50.64
N SER A 17 -25.46 -42.24 51.21
CA SER A 17 -24.45 -43.30 51.23
C SER A 17 -24.54 -44.01 49.90
N VAL A 18 -23.57 -43.75 49.01
CA VAL A 18 -23.39 -44.49 47.75
C VAL A 18 -23.56 -45.98 48.01
N GLY A 19 -24.60 -46.55 47.40
CA GLY A 19 -24.98 -47.96 47.58
C GLY A 19 -23.84 -48.89 47.14
N THR A 20 -23.83 -50.12 47.66
CA THR A 20 -22.79 -51.11 47.32
C THR A 20 -22.66 -51.34 45.81
N ASP A 21 -23.76 -51.22 45.07
CA ASP A 21 -23.79 -51.38 43.61
C ASP A 21 -23.29 -50.13 42.87
N GLU A 22 -23.54 -48.94 43.38
CA GLU A 22 -22.99 -47.69 42.85
C GLU A 22 -21.47 -47.64 43.05
N ARG A 23 -20.96 -48.11 44.20
CA ARG A 23 -19.51 -48.24 44.43
C ARG A 23 -18.87 -49.23 43.46
N LYS A 24 -19.53 -50.33 43.12
CA LYS A 24 -19.04 -51.29 42.11
C LYS A 24 -19.01 -50.65 40.72
N LYS A 25 -20.08 -49.95 40.30
CA LYS A 25 -20.13 -49.22 39.02
C LYS A 25 -19.04 -48.15 38.93
N ALA A 26 -18.84 -47.36 39.98
CA ALA A 26 -17.79 -46.34 40.03
C ALA A 26 -16.38 -46.94 39.92
N LYS A 27 -16.11 -48.07 40.60
CA LYS A 27 -14.83 -48.79 40.49
C LYS A 27 -14.59 -49.32 39.07
N LEU A 28 -15.62 -49.86 38.43
CA LEU A 28 -15.53 -50.35 37.04
C LEU A 28 -15.26 -49.20 36.06
N GLN A 29 -15.97 -48.07 36.19
CA GLN A 29 -15.73 -46.88 35.37
C GLN A 29 -14.30 -46.35 35.53
N LYS A 30 -13.80 -46.29 36.78
CA LYS A 30 -12.42 -45.89 37.06
C LYS A 30 -11.40 -46.84 36.41
N ALA A 31 -11.61 -48.15 36.50
CA ALA A 31 -10.72 -49.14 35.90
C ALA A 31 -10.72 -49.08 34.36
N ILE A 32 -11.88 -48.81 33.73
CA ILE A 32 -11.97 -48.61 32.28
C ILE A 32 -11.20 -47.36 31.86
N LEU A 33 -11.38 -46.26 32.58
CA LEU A 33 -10.69 -44.99 32.32
C LEU A 33 -9.17 -45.15 32.49
N GLU A 34 -8.71 -45.81 33.55
CA GLU A 34 -7.29 -46.09 33.78
C GLU A 34 -6.69 -46.93 32.66
N LYS A 35 -7.40 -47.97 32.20
CA LYS A 35 -6.97 -48.80 31.08
C LYS A 35 -6.89 -48.00 29.76
N GLN A 36 -7.84 -47.08 29.54
CA GLN A 36 -7.81 -46.18 28.37
C GLN A 36 -6.61 -45.23 28.44
N GLN A 37 -6.37 -44.61 29.59
CA GLN A 37 -5.23 -43.73 29.81
C GLN A 37 -3.90 -44.45 29.64
N GLU A 38 -3.77 -45.68 30.14
CA GLU A 38 -2.55 -46.46 29.98
C GLU A 38 -2.31 -46.83 28.50
N ALA A 39 -3.38 -47.16 27.76
CA ALA A 39 -3.28 -47.42 26.33
C ALA A 39 -2.89 -46.16 25.55
N GLU A 40 -3.42 -44.99 25.89
CA GLU A 40 -3.04 -43.70 25.30
C GLU A 40 -1.57 -43.37 25.58
N LYS A 41 -1.12 -43.51 26.83
CA LYS A 41 0.30 -43.33 27.20
C LYS A 41 1.21 -44.24 26.39
N LYS A 42 0.87 -45.53 26.28
CA LYS A 42 1.64 -46.48 25.46
C LYS A 42 1.70 -46.06 23.99
N LYS A 43 0.58 -45.57 23.42
CA LYS A 43 0.58 -45.05 22.04
C LYS A 43 1.53 -43.85 21.89
N LEU A 44 1.48 -42.90 22.82
CA LEU A 44 2.37 -41.73 22.81
C LEU A 44 3.85 -42.12 22.95
N ASP A 45 4.16 -43.10 23.81
CA ASP A 45 5.52 -43.62 23.98
C ASP A 45 6.03 -44.32 22.72
N THR A 46 5.18 -45.14 22.08
CA THR A 46 5.54 -45.77 20.81
C THR A 46 5.78 -44.75 19.71
N PHE A 47 4.97 -43.70 19.64
CA PHE A 47 5.14 -42.60 18.70
C PHE A 47 6.44 -41.84 18.96
N ARG A 48 6.75 -41.54 20.23
CA ARG A 48 8.01 -40.90 20.62
C ARG A 48 9.23 -41.70 20.13
N GLN A 49 9.21 -43.01 20.30
CA GLN A 49 10.28 -43.89 19.82
C GLN A 49 10.40 -43.90 18.29
N GLN A 50 9.27 -43.89 17.58
CA GLN A 50 9.25 -43.81 16.12
C GLN A 50 9.87 -42.50 15.61
N ILE A 51 9.46 -41.36 16.18
CA ILE A 51 10.00 -40.05 15.85
C ILE A 51 11.48 -39.94 16.19
N GLN A 52 11.90 -40.45 17.34
CA GLN A 52 13.31 -40.46 17.72
C GLN A 52 14.16 -41.23 16.71
N LYS A 53 13.68 -42.38 16.23
CA LYS A 53 14.36 -43.15 15.18
C LYS A 53 14.42 -42.37 13.86
N GLN A 54 13.29 -41.78 13.44
CA GLN A 54 13.25 -40.96 12.22
C GLN A 54 14.20 -39.77 12.27
N ILE A 55 14.24 -39.04 13.39
CA ILE A 55 15.14 -37.90 13.60
C ILE A 55 16.59 -38.36 13.59
N HIS A 56 16.90 -39.47 14.26
CA HIS A 56 18.25 -40.02 14.27
C HIS A 56 18.72 -40.44 12.88
N ASP A 57 17.85 -41.08 12.08
CA ASP A 57 18.14 -41.46 10.70
C ASP A 57 18.31 -40.20 9.82
N PHE A 58 17.52 -39.14 10.05
CA PHE A 58 17.67 -37.85 9.38
C PHE A 58 18.99 -37.13 9.71
N ILE A 59 19.45 -37.20 10.96
CA ILE A 59 20.74 -36.63 11.37
C ILE A 59 21.89 -37.38 10.69
N LYS A 60 21.80 -38.72 10.60
CA LYS A 60 22.77 -39.56 9.88
C LYS A 60 22.81 -39.27 8.38
N ASP A 61 21.65 -39.05 7.77
CA ASP A 61 21.51 -38.65 6.36
C ASP A 61 22.03 -37.21 6.18
N GLY A 62 23.35 -37.03 6.11
CA GLY A 62 24.02 -35.73 5.95
C GLY A 62 23.57 -34.89 4.75
N THR A 63 22.90 -35.50 3.77
CA THR A 63 22.46 -34.86 2.52
C THR A 63 21.20 -34.02 2.67
N LYS A 64 20.29 -34.40 3.57
CA LYS A 64 19.02 -33.69 3.77
C LYS A 64 19.23 -32.53 4.75
N GLN A 65 18.81 -31.32 4.35
CA GLN A 65 18.92 -30.12 5.19
C GLN A 65 17.70 -29.94 6.09
N LYS A 66 16.52 -30.32 5.58
CA LYS A 66 15.23 -30.19 6.25
C LYS A 66 14.39 -31.46 6.13
N LEU A 67 13.53 -31.70 7.11
CA LEU A 67 12.58 -32.81 7.17
C LEU A 67 11.18 -32.26 7.43
N LYS A 68 10.26 -32.50 6.49
CA LYS A 68 8.84 -32.21 6.65
C LYS A 68 8.13 -33.45 7.16
N LEU A 69 7.45 -33.32 8.30
CA LEU A 69 6.64 -34.39 8.89
C LEU A 69 5.17 -34.24 8.47
N GLU A 70 4.39 -35.28 8.72
CA GLU A 70 2.95 -35.30 8.46
C GLU A 70 2.20 -34.31 9.37
N THR A 71 0.99 -33.95 8.95
CA THR A 71 0.06 -33.19 9.78
C THR A 71 -0.31 -34.01 11.00
N MET A 72 -0.34 -33.38 12.17
CA MET A 72 -0.56 -34.10 13.42
C MET A 72 -1.26 -33.23 14.46
N GLU A 73 -1.92 -33.91 15.39
CA GLU A 73 -2.59 -33.29 16.53
C GLU A 73 -1.58 -32.54 17.42
N LYS A 74 -2.09 -31.58 18.19
CA LYS A 74 -1.31 -30.71 19.08
C LYS A 74 -0.38 -31.47 20.03
N VAL A 75 -0.85 -32.57 20.62
CA VAL A 75 -0.06 -33.38 21.57
C VAL A 75 1.11 -34.07 20.87
N LEU A 76 0.87 -34.69 19.71
CA LEU A 76 1.92 -35.36 18.93
C LEU A 76 2.96 -34.37 18.43
N ARG A 77 2.52 -33.19 17.97
CA ARG A 77 3.40 -32.09 17.58
C ARG A 77 4.28 -31.61 18.73
N ALA A 78 3.74 -31.50 19.94
CA ALA A 78 4.53 -31.12 21.12
C ALA A 78 5.66 -32.13 21.40
N ILE A 79 5.36 -33.44 21.28
CA ILE A 79 6.37 -34.50 21.42
C ILE A 79 7.47 -34.36 20.37
N VAL A 80 7.11 -34.07 19.11
CA VAL A 80 8.10 -33.84 18.05
C VAL A 80 9.02 -32.67 18.38
N HIS A 81 8.48 -31.55 18.85
CA HIS A 81 9.28 -30.39 19.27
C HIS A 81 10.23 -30.74 20.43
N GLU A 82 9.75 -31.46 21.45
CA GLU A 82 10.57 -31.91 22.58
C GLU A 82 11.74 -32.80 22.10
N VAL A 83 11.46 -33.80 21.26
CA VAL A 83 12.50 -34.71 20.76
C VAL A 83 13.48 -33.97 19.84
N ALA A 84 13.01 -33.04 19.03
CA ALA A 84 13.86 -32.23 18.15
C ALA A 84 14.78 -31.29 18.96
N GLU A 85 14.27 -30.66 20.02
CA GLU A 85 15.06 -29.80 20.91
C GLU A 85 16.17 -30.60 21.60
N VAL A 86 15.86 -31.78 22.12
CA VAL A 86 16.84 -32.70 22.73
C VAL A 86 17.92 -33.13 21.72
N ALA A 87 17.54 -33.33 20.46
CA ALA A 87 18.47 -33.66 19.37
C ALA A 87 19.25 -32.44 18.83
N GLY A 88 18.98 -31.22 19.32
CA GLY A 88 19.64 -30.00 18.87
C GLY A 88 19.22 -29.54 17.47
N LEU A 89 18.02 -29.91 17.03
CA LEU A 89 17.44 -29.48 15.75
C LEU A 89 16.53 -28.27 15.94
N THR A 90 16.44 -27.43 14.91
CA THR A 90 15.50 -26.31 14.88
C THR A 90 14.15 -26.82 14.39
N SER A 91 13.08 -26.58 15.14
CA SER A 91 11.75 -27.08 14.82
C SER A 91 10.72 -25.96 14.76
N PHE A 92 9.90 -25.94 13.70
CA PHE A 92 8.81 -24.98 13.55
C PHE A 92 7.55 -25.66 13.04
N SER A 93 6.39 -25.20 13.51
CA SER A 93 5.08 -25.67 13.05
C SER A 93 4.45 -24.69 12.07
N PHE A 94 3.90 -25.19 10.97
CA PHE A 94 3.24 -24.40 9.93
C PHE A 94 1.88 -25.00 9.60
N GLY A 95 0.99 -24.18 9.01
CA GLY A 95 -0.39 -24.55 8.73
C GLY A 95 -1.37 -24.10 9.81
N GLN A 96 -2.66 -24.36 9.56
CA GLN A 96 -3.78 -23.93 10.39
C GLN A 96 -4.09 -24.98 11.48
N GLU A 97 -4.30 -24.55 12.73
CA GLU A 97 -4.29 -25.42 13.92
C GLU A 97 -5.30 -26.59 13.89
N GLU A 98 -6.42 -26.44 13.18
CA GLU A 98 -7.53 -27.41 13.17
C GLU A 98 -7.55 -28.36 11.96
N GLU A 99 -6.75 -28.11 10.92
CA GLU A 99 -6.83 -28.87 9.66
C GLU A 99 -5.46 -29.45 9.29
N ASP A 100 -4.53 -28.61 8.84
CA ASP A 100 -3.28 -29.08 8.21
C ASP A 100 -2.02 -28.61 8.93
N ARG A 101 -2.01 -28.54 10.26
CA ARG A 101 -0.81 -28.09 10.98
C ARG A 101 0.25 -29.20 11.07
N TYR A 102 1.35 -29.01 10.35
CA TYR A 102 2.50 -29.92 10.29
C TYR A 102 3.74 -29.31 10.97
N VAL A 103 4.76 -30.16 11.18
CA VAL A 103 6.04 -29.77 11.76
C VAL A 103 7.15 -29.92 10.72
N MET A 104 8.01 -28.93 10.63
CA MET A 104 9.26 -29.00 9.88
C MET A 104 10.45 -28.91 10.83
N LEU A 105 11.46 -29.72 10.54
CA LEU A 105 12.71 -29.80 11.27
C LEU A 105 13.86 -29.39 10.35
N TRP A 106 14.79 -28.63 10.90
CA TRP A 106 16.03 -28.23 10.24
C TRP A 106 17.21 -28.61 11.09
N LYS A 107 18.30 -28.96 10.41
CA LYS A 107 19.61 -29.08 11.06
C LYS A 107 20.07 -27.72 11.53
N LYS A 108 20.82 -27.70 12.64
CA LYS A 108 21.29 -26.46 13.28
C LYS A 108 22.06 -25.53 12.33
N GLU A 109 22.85 -26.11 11.42
CA GLU A 109 23.63 -25.37 10.41
C GLU A 109 22.77 -24.77 9.29
N PHE A 110 21.58 -25.34 9.08
CA PHE A 110 20.64 -24.96 8.03
C PHE A 110 19.34 -24.42 8.64
N ALA A 111 19.43 -23.78 9.82
CA ALA A 111 18.28 -23.16 10.45
C ALA A 111 17.70 -22.07 9.53
N PRO A 112 16.37 -22.03 9.32
CA PRO A 112 15.76 -21.09 8.40
C PRO A 112 15.88 -19.66 8.94
N SER A 113 15.99 -18.70 8.03
CA SER A 113 15.94 -17.27 8.38
C SER A 113 14.53 -16.88 8.84
N ASP A 114 14.40 -15.83 9.66
CA ASP A 114 13.10 -15.32 10.09
C ASP A 114 12.19 -14.96 8.90
N GLU A 115 12.76 -14.42 7.82
CA GLU A 115 12.02 -14.14 6.58
C GLU A 115 11.50 -15.41 5.90
N GLU A 116 12.29 -16.49 5.91
CA GLU A 116 11.90 -17.81 5.37
C GLU A 116 10.77 -18.43 6.19
N VAL A 117 10.85 -18.35 7.53
CA VAL A 117 9.78 -18.82 8.42
C VAL A 117 8.48 -18.04 8.16
N LEU A 118 8.55 -16.73 7.92
CA LEU A 118 7.37 -15.93 7.59
C LEU A 118 6.76 -16.31 6.24
N ALA A 119 7.57 -16.57 5.22
CA ALA A 119 7.09 -17.08 3.93
C ALA A 119 6.33 -18.40 4.11
N TYR A 120 6.90 -19.35 4.87
CA TYR A 120 6.23 -20.62 5.16
C TYR A 120 4.94 -20.46 5.97
N ARG A 121 4.85 -19.47 6.87
CA ARG A 121 3.60 -19.16 7.59
C ARG A 121 2.53 -18.57 6.69
N LYS A 122 2.92 -17.84 5.65
CA LYS A 122 2.01 -17.31 4.62
C LYS A 122 1.60 -18.36 3.60
N GLY A 123 2.31 -19.49 3.54
CA GLY A 123 2.12 -20.53 2.52
C GLY A 123 2.80 -20.23 1.19
N GLU A 124 3.75 -19.29 1.18
CA GLU A 124 4.55 -18.95 -0.01
C GLU A 124 5.70 -19.95 -0.17
N GLU A 125 6.00 -20.35 -1.41
CA GLU A 125 7.13 -21.24 -1.71
C GLU A 125 8.43 -20.45 -1.66
N TRP A 126 9.29 -20.79 -0.70
CA TRP A 126 10.57 -20.13 -0.51
C TRP A 126 11.64 -20.70 -1.45
N ASP A 127 12.01 -19.92 -2.46
CA ASP A 127 13.15 -20.17 -3.33
C ASP A 127 14.42 -19.50 -2.76
N PRO A 128 15.50 -20.24 -2.45
CA PRO A 128 16.71 -19.70 -1.82
C PRO A 128 17.48 -18.70 -2.71
N GLU A 129 17.27 -18.72 -4.02
CA GLU A 129 17.91 -17.79 -4.97
C GLU A 129 17.18 -16.45 -5.03
N LYS A 130 15.84 -16.47 -5.18
CA LYS A 130 15.00 -15.26 -5.12
C LYS A 130 15.11 -14.55 -3.78
N ALA A 131 15.27 -15.30 -2.70
CA ALA A 131 15.52 -14.77 -1.37
C ALA A 131 16.81 -13.95 -1.27
N LYS A 132 17.91 -14.43 -1.86
CA LYS A 132 19.18 -13.68 -1.88
C LYS A 132 19.09 -12.42 -2.72
N GLU A 133 18.33 -12.47 -3.81
CA GLU A 133 18.09 -11.31 -4.66
C GLU A 133 17.22 -10.26 -3.96
N LEU A 134 16.12 -10.67 -3.33
CA LEU A 134 15.26 -9.79 -2.53
C LEU A 134 15.99 -9.19 -1.34
N SER A 135 16.79 -9.98 -0.63
CA SER A 135 17.63 -9.48 0.48
C SER A 135 18.63 -8.44 0.00
N LYS A 136 19.30 -8.69 -1.13
CA LYS A 136 20.20 -7.70 -1.75
C LYS A 136 19.47 -6.43 -2.19
N GLN A 137 18.28 -6.55 -2.79
CA GLN A 137 17.48 -5.40 -3.21
C GLN A 137 17.04 -4.56 -2.02
N LYS A 138 16.55 -5.21 -0.96
CA LYS A 138 16.12 -4.56 0.29
C LYS A 138 17.29 -3.88 1.01
N GLU A 139 18.48 -4.50 1.04
CA GLU A 139 19.68 -3.88 1.60
C GLU A 139 20.12 -2.64 0.77
N LEU A 140 19.98 -2.71 -0.55
CA LEU A 140 20.29 -1.60 -1.45
C LEU A 140 19.30 -0.44 -1.26
N GLU A 141 18.02 -0.75 -1.09
CA GLU A 141 16.97 0.21 -0.81
C GLU A 141 17.14 0.85 0.58
N GLU A 142 17.47 0.07 1.62
CA GLU A 142 17.74 0.61 2.95
C GLU A 142 19.00 1.48 2.97
N LYS A 143 20.04 1.13 2.21
CA LYS A 143 21.22 2.00 2.02
C LYS A 143 20.84 3.29 1.32
N LEU A 144 20.04 3.22 0.24
CA LEU A 144 19.55 4.40 -0.46
C LEU A 144 18.69 5.28 0.46
N GLU A 145 17.87 4.68 1.32
CA GLU A 145 17.03 5.41 2.27
C GLU A 145 17.87 6.04 3.38
N ARG A 146 18.87 5.34 3.93
CA ARG A 146 19.83 5.93 4.86
C ARG A 146 20.63 7.06 4.22
N GLU A 147 21.03 6.92 2.96
CA GLU A 147 21.70 7.99 2.21
C GLU A 147 20.75 9.17 1.97
N ARG A 148 19.45 8.94 1.68
CA ARG A 148 18.43 10.01 1.60
C ARG A 148 18.22 10.70 2.94
N LEU A 149 18.26 9.97 4.05
CA LEU A 149 18.09 10.52 5.40
C LEU A 149 19.35 11.28 5.86
N GLN A 150 20.56 10.84 5.47
CA GLN A 150 21.81 11.52 5.77
C GLN A 150 22.04 12.76 4.89
N ASN A 151 21.53 12.77 3.66
CA ASN A 151 21.62 13.91 2.73
C ASN A 151 20.25 14.51 2.40
N PRO A 152 19.57 15.18 3.37
CA PRO A 152 18.25 15.79 3.16
C PRO A 152 18.26 16.92 2.11
N SER A 153 19.43 17.43 1.73
CA SER A 153 19.59 18.49 0.72
C SER A 153 19.22 18.07 -0.70
N GLN A 154 19.10 16.77 -0.99
CA GLN A 154 18.67 16.25 -2.29
C GLN A 154 17.17 15.89 -2.34
N GLN A 155 16.43 16.03 -1.23
CA GLN A 155 14.98 15.87 -1.26
C GLN A 155 14.33 17.11 -1.88
N THR A 156 14.19 17.12 -3.21
CA THR A 156 13.26 18.04 -3.86
C THR A 156 11.84 17.60 -3.48
N ALA A 157 11.04 18.55 -2.97
CA ALA A 157 9.64 18.28 -2.65
C ALA A 157 8.91 17.75 -3.90
N ALA A 158 8.13 16.68 -3.75
CA ALA A 158 7.45 15.99 -4.85
C ALA A 158 6.48 16.88 -5.66
N SER A 159 6.14 18.06 -5.15
CA SER A 159 5.42 19.08 -5.90
C SER A 159 6.07 20.45 -5.66
N ASN A 160 6.43 21.14 -6.75
CA ASN A 160 6.93 22.49 -6.68
C ASN A 160 5.74 23.40 -6.36
N TYR A 161 5.72 24.04 -5.19
CA TYR A 161 4.60 24.87 -4.72
C TYR A 161 4.17 25.95 -5.74
N ARG A 162 5.11 26.38 -6.60
CA ARG A 162 4.84 27.29 -7.72
C ARG A 162 3.83 26.72 -8.73
N ASP A 163 3.85 25.43 -8.99
CA ASP A 163 2.95 24.79 -9.97
C ASP A 163 1.50 24.84 -9.49
N LYS A 164 1.27 24.75 -8.18
CA LYS A 164 -0.06 24.87 -7.58
C LYS A 164 -0.71 26.21 -7.87
N TYR A 165 0.06 27.30 -7.98
CA TYR A 165 -0.46 28.66 -8.23
C TYR A 165 -0.15 29.19 -9.63
N LYS A 166 0.34 28.34 -10.52
CA LYS A 166 0.65 28.69 -11.91
C LYS A 166 -0.56 29.25 -12.67
N HIS A 167 -1.75 28.71 -12.37
CA HIS A 167 -3.03 29.20 -12.87
C HIS A 167 -3.45 30.59 -12.32
N LEU A 168 -2.94 30.99 -11.15
CA LEU A 168 -3.20 32.29 -10.52
C LEU A 168 -2.14 33.34 -10.91
N ILE A 169 -0.89 32.91 -11.09
CA ILE A 169 0.27 33.79 -11.32
C ILE A 169 0.52 34.04 -12.82
N GLY A 170 0.13 33.10 -13.69
CA GLY A 170 0.28 33.22 -15.14
C GLY A 170 1.74 33.25 -15.58
N ASP A 171 2.27 32.12 -16.06
CA ASP A 171 3.72 31.96 -16.23
C ASP A 171 4.38 32.88 -17.29
N THR A 172 3.63 33.33 -18.30
CA THR A 172 4.22 34.04 -19.46
C THR A 172 3.43 35.28 -19.89
N SER A 173 2.11 35.22 -20.00
CA SER A 173 1.30 36.35 -20.46
C SER A 173 1.29 37.55 -19.50
N ALA A 174 1.42 37.32 -18.18
CA ALA A 174 1.48 38.40 -17.20
C ALA A 174 2.77 39.24 -17.33
N LYS A 175 3.89 38.62 -17.71
CA LYS A 175 5.18 39.32 -17.90
C LYS A 175 5.21 40.15 -19.17
N GLU A 176 4.59 39.69 -20.25
CA GLU A 176 4.46 40.47 -21.49
C GLU A 176 3.50 41.65 -21.32
N ALA A 177 2.33 41.43 -20.71
CA ALA A 177 1.38 42.51 -20.41
C ALA A 177 1.96 43.58 -19.46
N ALA A 178 2.77 43.17 -18.48
CA ALA A 178 3.44 44.10 -17.58
C ALA A 178 4.51 44.97 -18.28
N ARG A 179 5.15 44.46 -19.34
CA ARG A 179 6.10 45.26 -20.15
C ARG A 179 5.38 46.27 -21.04
N GLU A 180 4.18 45.94 -21.51
CA GLU A 180 3.36 46.83 -22.35
C GLU A 180 2.69 47.96 -21.53
N MET A 181 2.40 47.71 -20.24
CA MET A 181 1.83 48.69 -19.31
C MET A 181 2.88 49.59 -18.61
N VAL A 182 4.14 49.62 -19.04
CA VAL A 182 5.13 50.54 -18.47
C VAL A 182 4.70 51.98 -18.79
N SER A 183 4.16 52.66 -17.78
CA SER A 183 3.80 54.07 -17.86
C SER A 183 5.02 54.95 -18.08
N ASN A 184 4.83 56.07 -18.77
CA ASN A 184 5.86 57.08 -19.01
C ASN A 184 6.70 57.43 -17.78
N SER A 185 8.01 57.37 -17.94
CA SER A 185 8.99 57.77 -16.93
C SER A 185 9.03 59.29 -16.70
N SER A 186 8.45 60.10 -17.59
CA SER A 186 8.39 61.56 -17.49
C SER A 186 6.95 62.04 -17.65
N TYR A 187 6.40 62.66 -16.61
CA TYR A 187 5.09 63.30 -16.66
C TYR A 187 5.03 64.30 -17.82
N GLY A 188 4.02 64.16 -18.69
CA GLY A 188 3.79 65.06 -19.84
C GLY A 188 4.37 64.61 -21.20
N PHE A 189 5.11 63.51 -21.32
CA PHE A 189 5.72 63.09 -22.59
C PHE A 189 5.16 61.77 -23.17
N VAL A 190 4.05 61.75 -23.91
CA VAL A 190 3.49 60.51 -24.50
C VAL A 190 4.43 59.90 -25.57
N PRO A 191 4.86 58.61 -25.46
CA PRO A 191 5.72 57.97 -26.45
C PRO A 191 5.03 57.93 -27.80
N SER A 192 5.79 58.02 -28.89
CA SER A 192 5.25 57.96 -30.25
C SER A 192 4.40 56.72 -30.47
N THR A 193 4.82 55.56 -29.96
CA THR A 193 4.07 54.28 -30.03
C THR A 193 2.64 54.37 -29.53
N ASN A 194 2.36 55.25 -28.56
CA ASN A 194 1.05 55.40 -27.93
C ASN A 194 0.26 56.58 -28.53
N LYS A 195 0.84 57.33 -29.48
CA LYS A 195 0.17 58.44 -30.17
C LYS A 195 -0.63 57.95 -31.38
N ARG A 196 -1.72 58.63 -31.68
CA ARG A 196 -2.63 58.33 -32.80
C ARG A 196 -2.00 58.62 -34.17
N ASP A 197 -1.10 59.60 -34.26
CA ASP A 197 -0.34 59.93 -35.47
C ASP A 197 1.12 59.48 -35.28
N GLN A 198 1.54 58.53 -36.12
CA GLN A 198 2.88 57.95 -36.14
C GLN A 198 3.77 58.57 -37.23
N ARG A 199 3.24 59.50 -38.03
CA ARG A 199 4.00 60.11 -39.12
C ARG A 199 5.15 60.93 -38.56
N THR A 200 6.29 60.86 -39.23
CA THR A 200 7.44 61.69 -38.87
C THR A 200 7.15 63.15 -39.21
N ILE A 201 7.83 64.07 -38.50
CA ILE A 201 7.66 65.51 -38.71
C ILE A 201 7.98 65.87 -40.17
N GLU A 202 8.99 65.24 -40.77
CA GLU A 202 9.37 65.42 -42.17
C GLU A 202 8.26 65.00 -43.13
N GLN A 203 7.60 63.86 -42.85
CA GLN A 203 6.48 63.37 -43.65
C GLN A 203 5.29 64.33 -43.59
N VAL A 204 4.98 64.87 -42.41
CA VAL A 204 3.92 65.87 -42.25
C VAL A 204 4.25 67.18 -42.98
N LEU A 205 5.52 67.61 -42.97
CA LEU A 205 5.96 68.80 -43.71
C LEU A 205 5.89 68.58 -45.23
N ALA A 206 6.25 67.39 -45.71
CA ALA A 206 6.12 67.02 -47.11
C ALA A 206 4.64 66.98 -47.55
N ASP A 207 3.77 66.34 -46.78
CA ASP A 207 2.31 66.29 -47.01
C ASP A 207 1.72 67.72 -47.05
N THR A 208 2.15 68.59 -46.13
CA THR A 208 1.69 69.98 -46.09
C THR A 208 2.14 70.77 -47.32
N ARG A 209 3.38 70.58 -47.77
CA ARG A 209 3.91 71.21 -49.00
C ARG A 209 3.20 70.68 -50.25
N ALA A 210 3.00 69.37 -50.35
CA ALA A 210 2.27 68.74 -51.45
C ALA A 210 0.82 69.23 -51.50
N LYS A 211 0.13 69.28 -50.35
CA LYS A 211 -1.24 69.80 -50.24
C LYS A 211 -1.35 71.28 -50.59
N LYS A 212 -0.34 72.10 -50.24
CA LYS A 212 -0.27 73.51 -50.67
C LYS A 212 -0.08 73.65 -52.19
N LYS A 213 0.75 72.79 -52.82
CA LYS A 213 0.90 72.76 -54.28
C LYS A 213 -0.40 72.34 -54.98
N GLN A 214 -1.03 71.25 -54.54
CA GLN A 214 -2.29 70.76 -55.11
C GLN A 214 -3.46 71.75 -54.93
N LYS A 215 -3.49 72.52 -53.84
CA LYS A 215 -4.50 73.59 -53.66
C LYS A 215 -4.29 74.77 -54.62
N LEU A 216 -3.07 74.99 -55.11
CA LEU A 216 -2.77 75.99 -56.12
C LEU A 216 -3.22 75.50 -57.52
N ASP A 217 -3.07 74.21 -57.80
CA ASP A 217 -3.44 73.59 -59.08
C ASP A 217 -4.95 73.25 -59.17
N GLY A 218 -5.64 73.00 -58.04
CA GLY A 218 -7.07 72.65 -57.96
C GLY A 218 -8.03 73.83 -57.84
N ALA A 219 -7.57 75.07 -58.03
CA ALA A 219 -8.45 76.24 -58.22
C ALA A 219 -8.95 76.39 -59.66
N THR A 220 -8.50 75.51 -60.56
CA THR A 220 -9.00 75.34 -61.93
C THR A 220 -9.49 73.90 -62.06
N ASP A 221 -10.79 73.73 -62.34
CA ASP A 221 -11.52 72.46 -62.51
C ASP A 221 -11.78 71.61 -61.24
N VAL A 222 -13.02 71.61 -60.76
CA VAL A 222 -13.91 70.42 -60.83
C VAL A 222 -15.38 70.87 -60.70
N SER A 223 -16.08 70.85 -61.83
CA SER A 223 -17.53 70.64 -61.95
C SER A 223 -17.83 69.15 -62.23
N SER A 224 -18.97 68.68 -61.70
CA SER A 224 -19.80 67.53 -62.13
C SER A 224 -19.35 66.05 -61.91
N SER A 225 -20.01 65.41 -60.93
CA SER A 225 -21.01 64.32 -61.06
C SER A 225 -20.63 62.81 -61.05
N THR A 226 -21.29 62.13 -60.08
CA THR A 226 -22.06 60.85 -60.20
C THR A 226 -21.42 59.49 -59.88
N SER A 227 -21.86 58.96 -58.72
CA SER A 227 -22.42 57.62 -58.41
C SER A 227 -21.89 56.33 -59.03
N GLN A 228 -21.46 55.38 -58.19
CA GLN A 228 -21.80 53.94 -58.31
C GLN A 228 -21.46 53.14 -57.03
N LEU A 229 -22.42 52.34 -56.56
CA LEU A 229 -22.33 51.31 -55.51
C LEU A 229 -21.90 49.96 -56.10
N PRO A 230 -21.29 49.06 -55.29
CA PRO A 230 -21.49 47.61 -55.49
C PRO A 230 -21.63 46.85 -54.12
N PRO A 231 -21.73 45.50 -54.06
CA PRO A 231 -22.96 44.78 -53.73
C PRO A 231 -22.82 43.79 -52.53
N SER A 232 -23.94 43.18 -52.12
CA SER A 232 -24.07 42.10 -51.11
C SER A 232 -23.75 40.68 -51.63
N PRO A 233 -23.45 39.70 -50.74
CA PRO A 233 -24.20 38.43 -50.79
C PRO A 233 -24.53 37.75 -49.42
N THR A 234 -25.82 37.34 -49.30
CA THR A 234 -26.45 36.07 -48.79
C THR A 234 -25.84 35.28 -47.59
N LEU A 235 -26.59 35.04 -46.48
CA LEU A 235 -27.55 33.92 -46.20
C LEU A 235 -26.97 32.52 -46.54
N GLY A 236 -26.91 31.47 -45.70
CA GLY A 236 -27.48 31.14 -44.38
C GLY A 236 -27.98 29.67 -44.43
N THR A 237 -27.58 28.78 -43.52
CA THR A 237 -28.32 27.53 -43.23
C THR A 237 -28.05 27.00 -41.81
N GLU A 238 -29.11 26.48 -41.22
CA GLU A 238 -29.37 26.15 -39.82
C GLU A 238 -28.86 24.77 -39.36
N GLY A 239 -28.85 24.51 -38.05
CA GLY A 239 -28.59 23.18 -37.50
C GLY A 239 -28.57 23.07 -35.96
N LYS A 240 -29.75 23.23 -35.34
CA LYS A 240 -30.32 22.66 -34.09
C LYS A 240 -29.50 21.64 -33.25
N VAL A 241 -29.70 21.65 -31.92
CA VAL A 241 -29.85 20.53 -30.91
C VAL A 241 -29.44 21.07 -29.51
N SER A 242 -30.38 21.47 -28.64
CA SER A 242 -30.99 20.72 -27.49
C SER A 242 -29.98 20.24 -26.44
N SER A 243 -29.95 20.77 -25.23
CA SER A 243 -30.83 20.53 -24.05
C SER A 243 -30.09 19.68 -23.01
N ASP A 244 -30.02 20.23 -21.80
CA ASP A 244 -30.05 19.59 -20.48
C ASP A 244 -29.59 18.13 -20.35
N ASP A 245 -28.53 17.90 -19.57
CA ASP A 245 -28.55 16.87 -18.52
C ASP A 245 -27.63 17.29 -17.37
N ALA A 246 -28.26 17.58 -16.23
CA ALA A 246 -27.63 17.75 -14.94
C ALA A 246 -27.81 16.44 -14.16
N SER A 247 -26.74 15.69 -14.01
CA SER A 247 -26.63 14.57 -13.09
C SER A 247 -25.18 14.43 -12.63
N VAL A 248 -24.89 14.83 -11.38
CA VAL A 248 -24.14 14.13 -10.32
C VAL A 248 -24.21 14.99 -9.05
#